data_AF-A0A2G9SAI5-F1
#
_entry.id   AF-A0A2G9SAI5-F1
#
_cell.length_a   1.000
_cell.length_b   1.000
_cell.length_c   1.000
_cell.angle_alpha   90.00
_cell.angle_beta   90.00
_cell.angle_gamma   90.00
#
_symmetry.space_group_name_H-M   'P 1'
#
loop_
_entity.id
_entity.type
_entity.pdbx_description
1 polymer ?
#
loop_
_entity_poly.entity_id
_entity_poly.type
_entity_poly.pdbx_seq_one_letter_code
_entity_poly.pdbx_strand_id
1 'polypeptide(L)'
;MLHTFQAHDSAVKALALDNSEECFVTGSAEGNMKVWKLTGHGLIHSFKNEHAKQSLFRNIGAGVMQIEVGENTRIFSCGADGTLKMRVLPNALKTQSGIFDIL
;
A
#
# COMPACT_ATOMS: atom_id res chain seq x y z
N MET A 1 -4.46 17.00 14.73
CA MET A 1 -4.02 16.68 13.35
C MET A 1 -2.52 16.90 13.28
N LEU A 2 -1.73 15.86 12.98
CA LEU A 2 -0.25 15.96 12.93
C LEU A 2 0.24 16.26 11.51
N HIS A 3 -0.25 15.52 10.51
CA HIS A 3 0.10 15.68 9.11
C HIS A 3 -1.11 15.49 8.20
N THR A 4 -1.08 16.09 7.02
CA THR A 4 -2.04 15.88 5.93
C THR A 4 -1.31 16.02 4.61
N PHE A 5 -1.52 15.07 3.70
CA PHE A 5 -0.97 15.10 2.36
C PHE A 5 -1.92 14.38 1.39
N GLN A 6 -1.85 14.75 0.12
CA GLN A 6 -2.67 14.15 -0.94
C GLN A 6 -2.02 12.84 -1.41
N ALA A 7 -2.54 11.70 -0.98
CA ALA A 7 -2.00 10.40 -1.37
C ALA A 7 -2.43 9.96 -2.80
N HIS A 8 -3.69 10.24 -3.16
CA HIS A 8 -4.29 9.82 -4.43
C HIS A 8 -5.21 10.91 -4.99
N ASP A 9 -5.47 10.88 -6.29
CA ASP A 9 -6.38 11.83 -6.96
C ASP A 9 -7.86 11.48 -6.74
N SER A 10 -8.11 10.22 -6.36
CA SER A 10 -9.42 9.70 -5.98
C SER A 10 -9.43 9.22 -4.52
N ALA A 11 -10.61 8.93 -3.98
CA ALA A 11 -10.80 8.57 -2.58
C ALA A 11 -9.87 7.43 -2.13
N VAL A 12 -9.24 7.61 -0.98
CA VAL A 12 -8.47 6.55 -0.31
C VAL A 12 -9.47 5.59 0.33
N LYS A 13 -9.51 4.34 -0.15
CA LYS A 13 -10.47 3.32 0.30
C LYS A 13 -9.87 2.29 1.25
N ALA A 14 -8.55 2.09 1.19
CA ALA A 14 -7.83 1.15 2.03
C ALA A 14 -6.51 1.74 2.52
N LEU A 15 -6.12 1.36 3.73
CA LEU A 15 -4.86 1.71 4.39
C LEU A 15 -4.39 0.50 5.20
N ALA A 16 -3.09 0.23 5.19
CA ALA A 16 -2.46 -0.73 6.09
C ALA A 16 -1.08 -0.22 6.51
N LEU A 17 -0.75 -0.39 7.79
CA LEU A 17 0.56 -0.05 8.35
C LEU A 17 1.43 -1.32 8.37
N ASP A 18 2.71 -1.18 8.06
CA ASP A 18 3.68 -2.26 8.26
C ASP A 18 4.01 -2.43 9.75
N ASN A 19 4.27 -3.67 10.20
CA ASN A 19 4.54 -3.98 11.60
C ASN A 19 5.82 -3.33 12.17
N SER A 20 6.78 -2.97 11.32
CA SER A 20 7.98 -2.23 11.75
C SER A 20 7.77 -0.72 11.81
N GLU A 21 6.59 -0.24 11.40
CA GLU A 21 6.24 1.18 11.31
C GLU A 21 7.19 2.01 10.43
N GLU A 22 7.93 1.37 9.51
CA GLU A 22 8.79 2.07 8.55
C GLU A 22 8.00 2.62 7.35
N CYS A 23 6.91 1.92 6.99
CA CYS A 23 6.10 2.27 5.84
C CYS A 23 4.61 1.95 6.05
N PHE A 24 3.78 2.54 5.20
CA PHE A 24 2.36 2.21 5.11
C PHE A 24 1.91 2.16 3.65
N VAL A 25 0.84 1.42 3.40
CA VAL A 25 0.29 1.18 2.08
C VAL A 25 -1.11 1.75 2.00
N THR A 26 -1.43 2.39 0.88
CA THR A 26 -2.73 3.01 0.61
C THR A 26 -3.29 2.51 -0.70
N GLY A 27 -4.61 2.32 -0.76
CA GLY A 27 -5.36 1.90 -1.94
C GLY A 27 -6.47 2.88 -2.28
N SER A 28 -6.63 3.17 -3.57
CA SER A 28 -7.58 4.18 -4.05
C SER A 28 -8.79 3.58 -4.78
N ALA A 29 -9.88 4.34 -4.84
CA ALA A 29 -11.07 4.06 -5.65
C ALA A 29 -10.80 3.96 -7.16
N GLU A 30 -9.71 4.55 -7.65
CA GLU A 30 -9.27 4.40 -9.06
C GLU A 30 -8.48 3.11 -9.30
N GLY A 31 -8.18 2.33 -8.25
CA GLY A 31 -7.47 1.06 -8.34
C GLY A 31 -5.96 1.17 -8.21
N ASN A 32 -5.40 2.35 -7.94
CA ASN A 32 -3.99 2.51 -7.63
C ASN A 32 -3.68 2.10 -6.19
N MET A 33 -2.52 1.48 -5.98
CA MET A 33 -1.95 1.18 -4.66
C MET A 33 -0.58 1.84 -4.53
N LYS A 34 -0.30 2.51 -3.41
CA LYS A 34 0.96 3.23 -3.16
C LYS A 34 1.53 2.87 -1.80
N VAL A 35 2.85 2.78 -1.74
CA VAL A 35 3.65 2.52 -0.54
C VAL A 35 4.42 3.78 -0.18
N TRP A 36 4.37 4.17 1.09
CA TRP A 36 4.91 5.42 1.60
C TRP A 36 5.82 5.16 2.79
N LYS A 37 6.88 5.95 2.94
CA LYS A 37 7.61 6.03 4.21
C LYS A 37 6.68 6.59 5.27
N LEU A 38 6.67 6.00 6.46
CA LEU A 38 5.92 6.56 7.58
C LEU A 38 6.49 7.92 7.99
N THR A 39 7.82 8.01 8.04
CA THR A 39 8.53 9.26 8.29
C THR A 39 8.64 10.10 7.01
N GLY A 40 8.14 11.33 7.07
CA GLY A 40 8.20 12.30 5.97
C GLY A 40 7.25 12.03 4.79
N HIS A 41 6.49 10.93 4.80
CA HIS A 41 5.46 10.61 3.79
C HIS A 41 6.00 10.55 2.35
N GLY A 42 7.27 10.16 2.18
CA GLY A 42 7.89 10.00 0.87
C GLY A 42 7.36 8.76 0.15
N LEU A 43 6.97 8.90 -1.11
CA LEU A 43 6.53 7.78 -1.94
C LEU A 43 7.68 6.79 -2.18
N ILE A 44 7.52 5.54 -1.77
CA ILE A 44 8.47 4.45 -2.00
C ILE A 44 8.14 3.75 -3.31
N HIS A 45 6.87 3.40 -3.51
CA HIS A 45 6.43 2.66 -4.68
C HIS A 45 4.99 2.99 -5.08
N SER A 46 4.69 2.83 -6.36
CA SER A 46 3.34 3.03 -6.92
C SER A 46 2.98 1.88 -7.86
N PHE A 47 2.00 1.09 -7.46
CA PHE A 47 1.37 0.07 -8.28
C PHE A 47 0.16 0.67 -8.99
N LYS A 48 0.36 1.05 -10.26
CA LYS A 48 -0.70 1.61 -11.09
C LYS A 48 -1.66 0.52 -11.54
N ASN A 49 -2.96 0.81 -11.54
CA ASN A 49 -4.01 -0.12 -11.96
C ASN A 49 -3.98 -1.47 -11.21
N GLU A 50 -3.58 -1.46 -9.94
CA GLU A 50 -3.51 -2.68 -9.14
C GLU A 50 -4.87 -3.39 -9.07
N HIS A 51 -5.94 -2.64 -8.85
CA HIS A 51 -7.33 -3.12 -8.90
C HIS A 51 -8.24 -2.17 -9.70
N ALA A 52 -7.76 -1.68 -10.85
CA ALA A 52 -8.57 -0.84 -11.72
C ALA A 52 -9.64 -1.67 -12.44
N LYS A 53 -10.89 -1.24 -12.37
CA LYS A 53 -11.98 -1.81 -13.17
C LYS A 53 -12.47 -0.77 -14.17
N GLN A 54 -12.21 -1.00 -15.45
CA GLN A 54 -12.79 -0.17 -16.50
C GLN A 54 -14.27 -0.53 -16.64
N SER A 55 -15.13 0.33 -16.12
CA SER A 55 -16.58 0.22 -16.22
C SER A 55 -17.11 1.53 -16.78
N LEU A 56 -17.98 1.44 -17.79
CA LEU A 56 -18.69 2.61 -18.36
C LEU A 56 -19.64 3.25 -17.33
N PHE A 57 -20.01 2.51 -16.28
CA PHE A 57 -20.81 3.02 -15.17
C PHE A 57 -19.92 3.29 -13.96
N ARG A 58 -20.15 4.43 -13.28
CA ARG A 58 -19.48 4.82 -12.04
C ARG A 58 -19.79 3.80 -10.95
N ASN A 59 -18.89 2.85 -10.72
CA ASN A 59 -19.09 1.76 -9.78
C ASN A 59 -18.65 2.21 -8.37
N ILE A 60 -19.60 2.36 -7.44
CA ILE A 60 -19.37 2.83 -6.06
C ILE A 60 -18.40 1.88 -5.29
N GLY A 61 -18.28 0.64 -5.75
CA GLY A 61 -17.34 -0.36 -5.25
C GLY A 61 -15.99 -0.45 -5.97
N ALA A 62 -15.66 0.43 -6.92
CA ALA A 62 -14.42 0.34 -7.71
C ALA A 62 -13.13 0.57 -6.89
N GLY A 63 -12.04 -0.05 -7.34
CA GLY A 63 -10.67 0.19 -6.84
C GLY A 63 -10.14 -0.87 -5.88
N VAL A 64 -9.17 -0.48 -5.05
CA VAL A 64 -8.58 -1.32 -4.00
C VAL A 64 -9.48 -1.27 -2.76
N MET A 65 -10.06 -2.41 -2.37
CA MET A 65 -11.03 -2.49 -1.27
C MET A 65 -10.39 -2.81 0.07
N GLN A 66 -9.33 -3.61 0.06
CA GLN A 66 -8.64 -4.04 1.27
C GLN A 66 -7.16 -4.20 0.98
N ILE A 67 -6.34 -3.88 1.98
CA ILE A 67 -4.90 -4.12 1.99
C ILE A 67 -4.55 -4.74 3.34
N GLU A 68 -3.65 -5.72 3.31
CA GLU A 68 -2.98 -6.27 4.48
C GLU A 68 -1.48 -6.31 4.23
N VAL A 69 -0.69 -5.99 5.25
CA VAL A 69 0.77 -6.08 5.21
C VAL A 69 1.17 -7.17 6.19
N GLY A 70 1.61 -8.29 5.64
CA GLY A 70 2.07 -9.44 6.40
C GLY A 70 3.58 -9.43 6.60
N GLU A 71 4.09 -10.51 7.18
CA GLU A 71 5.53 -10.68 7.39
C GLU A 71 6.33 -10.62 6.09
N ASN A 72 7.63 -10.31 6.22
CA ASN A 72 8.57 -10.27 5.10
C ASN A 72 8.15 -9.33 3.97
N THR A 73 7.56 -8.18 4.34
CA THR A 73 7.12 -7.12 3.43
C THR A 73 6.14 -7.61 2.36
N ARG A 74 5.37 -8.66 2.69
CA ARG A 74 4.29 -9.15 1.84
C ARG A 74 3.11 -8.21 1.95
N ILE A 75 2.61 -7.76 0.81
CA ILE A 75 1.41 -6.95 0.73
C ILE A 75 0.36 -7.76 0.00
N PHE A 76 -0.79 -7.95 0.65
CA PHE A 76 -1.97 -8.54 0.05
C PHE A 76 -2.97 -7.43 -0.22
N SER A 77 -3.58 -7.45 -1.39
CA SER A 77 -4.61 -6.50 -1.78
C SER A 77 -5.73 -7.20 -2.54
N CYS A 78 -6.95 -6.72 -2.40
CA CYS A 78 -8.07 -7.17 -3.21
C CYS A 78 -8.95 -6.00 -3.62
N GLY A 79 -9.72 -6.19 -4.70
CA GLY A 79 -10.50 -5.10 -5.26
C GLY A 79 -11.69 -5.51 -6.13
N ALA A 80 -12.34 -4.49 -6.66
CA ALA A 80 -13.59 -4.61 -7.43
C ALA A 80 -13.42 -5.35 -8.77
N ASP A 81 -12.18 -5.47 -9.23
CA ASP A 81 -11.77 -6.24 -10.40
C ASP A 81 -11.90 -7.77 -10.16
N GLY A 82 -12.24 -8.18 -8.94
CA GLY A 82 -12.44 -9.58 -8.58
C GLY A 82 -11.13 -10.32 -8.34
N THR A 83 -10.02 -9.60 -8.18
CA THR A 83 -8.71 -10.21 -7.96
C THR A 83 -8.22 -10.02 -6.53
N LEU A 84 -7.39 -10.97 -6.09
CA LEU A 84 -6.50 -10.83 -4.94
C LEU A 84 -5.07 -10.86 -5.46
N LYS A 85 -4.25 -9.91 -5.02
CA LYS A 85 -2.86 -9.74 -5.47
C LYS A 85 -1.93 -9.74 -4.27
N MET A 86 -0.84 -10.48 -4.41
CA MET A 86 0.27 -10.47 -3.46
C MET A 86 1.48 -9.82 -4.11
N ARG A 87 2.10 -8.88 -3.39
CA ARG A 87 3.37 -8.25 -3.73
C ARG A 87 4.38 -8.52 -2.62
N VAL A 88 5.66 -8.47 -2.96
CA VAL A 88 6.76 -8.45 -2.00
C VAL A 88 7.53 -7.17 -2.29
N LEU A 89 7.74 -6.33 -1.28
CA LEU A 89 8.62 -5.19 -1.46
C LEU A 89 10.08 -5.66 -1.44
N PRO A 90 10.95 -5.14 -2.32
CA PRO A 90 12.37 -5.42 -2.20
C PRO A 90 12.85 -4.99 -0.82
N ASN A 91 13.65 -5.83 -0.17
CA ASN A 91 14.24 -5.63 1.17
C ASN A 91 15.24 -4.45 1.24
N ALA A 92 14.99 -3.35 0.52
CA ALA A 92 15.79 -2.13 0.59
C ALA A 92 15.65 -1.40 1.94
N LEU A 93 14.73 -1.82 2.81
CA LEU A 93 14.54 -1.29 4.16
C LEU A 93 15.11 -2.19 5.26
N LYS A 94 15.40 -3.47 4.98
CA LYS A 94 15.98 -4.42 5.96
C LYS A 94 17.51 -4.48 5.92
N THR A 95 18.20 -3.34 5.82
CA THR A 95 19.65 -3.33 6.05
C THR A 95 19.93 -3.44 7.55
N GLN A 96 20.26 -4.67 7.97
CA GLN A 96 20.94 -5.08 9.22
C GLN A 96 20.34 -4.65 10.57
N SER A 97 19.48 -5.49 11.14
CA SER A 97 19.18 -5.51 12.58
C SER A 97 19.69 -6.77 13.31
N GLY A 98 20.51 -7.61 12.66
CA GLY A 98 20.94 -8.91 13.21
C GLY A 98 22.41 -9.03 13.65
N ILE A 99 23.24 -7.98 13.54
CA ILE A 99 24.69 -8.08 13.83
C ILE A 99 25.09 -7.39 15.15
N PHE A 100 24.24 -6.53 15.73
CA PHE A 100 24.60 -5.76 16.93
C PHE A 100 24.04 -6.30 18.26
N ASP A 101 23.31 -7.41 18.26
CA ASP A 101 22.79 -8.04 19.49
C ASP A 101 23.71 -9.16 20.05
N ILE A 102 24.94 -9.32 19.52
CA ILE A 102 25.92 -10.36 19.95
C ILE A 102 27.31 -9.76 20.29
N LEU A 103 27.39 -8.47 20.63
CA LEU A 103 28.60 -7.86 21.20
C LEU A 103 28.25 -7.07 22.46
#